data_AF-A0A4U1JKE8-F1
#
_entry.id   AF-A0A4U1JKE8-F1
#
_cell.length_a   1.000
_cell.length_b   1.000
_cell.length_c   1.000
_cell.angle_alpha   90.00
_cell.angle_beta   90.00
_cell.angle_gamma   90.00
#
_symmetry.space_group_name_H-M   'P 1'
#
loop_
_entity.id
_entity.type
_entity.pdbx_description
1 polymer ?
#
loop_
_entity_poly.entity_id
_entity_poly.type
_entity_poly.pdbx_seq_one_letter_code
_entity_poly.pdbx_strand_id
1 'polypeptide(L)'
;MTASSSSGATSSSSSGGAGGGENGQSCIEAPECLSGFCVDGVCCDTPCNGACVSCARPTRLGTCTNLPLQEEDPGSCTLTKACDGAGVCKSKNGQTCTSNGECLSDKCVGGAPKTCQP
;
A
#
# COMPACT_ATOMS: atom_id res chain seq x y z
N MET A 1 -30.23 12.73 37.67
CA MET A 1 -30.45 12.81 36.20
C MET A 1 -29.16 13.35 35.60
N THR A 2 -28.10 12.54 35.50
CA THR A 2 -27.75 11.69 34.35
C THR A 2 -27.38 12.48 33.09
N ALA A 3 -26.08 12.58 32.83
CA ALA A 3 -25.36 12.51 31.54
C ALA A 3 -23.90 12.96 31.84
N SER A 4 -22.89 12.11 32.00
CA SER A 4 -22.25 11.22 31.01
C SER A 4 -22.07 11.86 29.64
N SER A 5 -20.85 12.30 29.35
CA SER A 5 -20.05 11.95 28.16
C SER A 5 -18.80 12.84 28.22
N SER A 6 -17.71 12.34 28.79
CA SER A 6 -16.69 11.58 28.06
C SER A 6 -16.02 12.44 26.98
N SER A 7 -14.76 12.78 27.26
CA SER A 7 -13.67 12.78 26.28
C SER A 7 -14.03 13.31 24.91
N GLY A 8 -13.90 14.61 24.73
CA GLY A 8 -13.81 15.22 23.42
C GLY A 8 -12.70 16.26 23.46
N ALA A 9 -11.47 15.82 23.69
CA ALA A 9 -10.32 16.70 23.51
C ALA A 9 -10.41 17.29 22.10
N THR A 10 -10.66 18.58 22.07
CA THR A 10 -10.37 19.46 20.94
C THR A 10 -8.90 19.22 20.61
N SER A 11 -8.61 18.56 19.48
CA SER A 11 -7.43 18.75 18.63
C SER A 11 -7.24 17.52 17.75
N SER A 12 -7.26 17.71 16.43
CA SER A 12 -6.25 17.11 15.55
C SER A 12 -6.36 17.75 14.17
N SER A 13 -6.11 19.05 14.10
CA SER A 13 -5.53 19.63 12.90
C SER A 13 -4.27 20.35 13.35
N SER A 14 -3.14 19.73 12.99
CA SER A 14 -1.77 20.23 13.02
C SER A 14 -1.17 20.59 14.39
N SER A 15 -0.21 19.78 14.83
CA SER A 15 1.20 20.17 15.06
C SER A 15 1.83 19.38 16.23
N GLY A 16 2.83 18.56 15.93
CA GLY A 16 3.95 18.21 16.81
C GLY A 16 3.62 17.68 18.21
N GLY A 17 3.47 16.36 18.34
CA GLY A 17 3.46 15.68 19.63
C GLY A 17 4.57 14.65 19.67
N ALA A 18 5.57 14.86 20.53
CA ALA A 18 6.70 13.97 20.77
C ALA A 18 6.27 12.64 21.42
N GLY A 19 5.64 11.78 20.62
CA GLY A 19 5.22 10.44 20.94
C GLY A 19 4.70 9.83 19.64
N GLY A 20 5.34 8.77 19.17
CA GLY A 20 5.05 8.23 17.85
C GLY A 20 3.55 8.04 17.61
N GLY A 21 3.12 8.31 16.38
CA GLY A 21 1.78 8.04 15.91
C GLY A 21 1.46 6.54 15.97
N GLU A 22 0.22 6.24 16.32
CA GLU A 22 -0.31 4.89 16.30
C GLU A 22 -0.45 4.37 14.85
N ASN A 23 -0.53 3.05 14.71
CA ASN A 23 -0.75 2.41 13.40
C ASN A 23 -1.99 3.01 12.71
N GLY A 24 -1.82 3.54 11.51
CA GLY A 24 -2.90 4.15 10.73
C GLY A 24 -2.94 5.68 10.79
N GLN A 25 -2.10 6.31 11.61
CA GLN A 25 -1.92 7.75 11.57
C GLN A 25 -1.04 8.21 10.41
N SER A 26 -1.29 9.42 9.93
CA SER A 26 -0.42 10.05 8.96
C SER A 26 0.97 10.31 9.54
N CYS A 27 2.01 10.05 8.77
CA CYS A 27 3.40 10.30 9.13
C CYS A 27 4.16 10.89 7.94
N ILE A 28 5.27 11.55 8.24
CA ILE A 28 6.20 12.06 7.23
C ILE A 28 7.46 11.19 7.21
N GLU A 29 7.94 10.81 8.40
CA GLU A 29 9.19 10.08 8.60
C GLU A 29 8.93 8.83 9.46
N ALA A 30 9.70 7.77 9.26
CA ALA A 30 9.63 6.53 10.05
C ALA A 30 9.66 6.73 11.59
N PRO A 31 10.54 7.59 12.17
CA PRO A 31 10.56 7.85 13.61
C PRO A 31 9.31 8.52 14.17
N GLU A 32 8.42 9.05 13.31
CA GLU A 32 7.14 9.61 13.75
C GLU A 32 6.16 8.50 14.14
N CYS A 33 6.43 7.23 13.88
CA CYS A 33 5.54 6.11 14.16
C CYS A 33 6.03 5.29 15.36
N LEU A 34 5.12 4.82 16.23
CA LEU A 34 5.49 3.93 17.35
C LEU A 34 6.20 2.66 16.88
N SER A 35 5.77 2.15 15.74
CA SER A 35 6.34 0.97 15.09
C SER A 35 7.67 1.29 14.38
N GLY A 36 7.98 2.57 14.15
CA GLY A 36 9.17 3.00 13.41
C GLY A 36 9.04 2.84 11.88
N PHE A 37 7.83 2.58 11.36
CA PHE A 37 7.58 2.36 9.94
C PHE A 37 6.56 3.38 9.41
N CYS A 38 7.02 4.32 8.60
CA CYS A 38 6.17 5.23 7.86
C CYS A 38 6.17 4.82 6.38
N VAL A 39 5.05 4.33 5.86
CA VAL A 39 4.92 3.94 4.45
C VAL A 39 3.69 4.59 3.85
N ASP A 40 3.84 5.15 2.65
CA ASP A 40 2.76 5.84 1.94
C ASP A 40 2.14 6.99 2.78
N GLY A 41 2.98 7.62 3.60
CA GLY A 41 2.57 8.69 4.52
C GLY A 41 1.71 8.23 5.69
N VAL A 42 1.67 6.92 6.00
CA VAL A 42 0.90 6.34 7.12
C VAL A 42 1.76 5.40 7.97
N CYS A 43 1.58 5.44 9.29
CA CYS A 43 2.28 4.58 10.23
C CYS A 43 1.81 3.14 10.11
N CYS A 44 2.71 2.23 9.72
CA CYS A 44 2.42 0.80 9.61
C CYS A 44 2.90 0.04 10.84
N ASP A 45 2.19 -1.02 11.21
CA ASP A 45 2.62 -1.98 12.25
C ASP A 45 3.90 -2.72 11.85
N THR A 46 4.06 -2.98 10.56
CA THR A 46 5.18 -3.72 9.98
C THR A 46 5.73 -2.99 8.75
N PRO A 47 7.01 -3.19 8.39
CA PRO A 47 7.56 -2.58 7.18
C PRO A 47 6.90 -3.15 5.92
N CYS A 48 6.14 -2.31 5.20
CA CYS A 48 5.57 -2.63 3.88
C CYS A 48 6.61 -2.54 2.77
N ASN A 49 7.64 -3.40 2.81
CA ASN A 49 8.75 -3.38 1.85
C ASN A 49 8.43 -4.05 0.50
N GLY A 50 7.21 -4.53 0.30
CA GLY A 50 6.79 -5.18 -0.94
C GLY A 50 6.28 -4.18 -1.98
N ALA A 51 6.38 -4.52 -3.26
CA ALA A 51 5.97 -3.61 -4.33
C ALA A 51 4.44 -3.40 -4.45
N CYS A 52 3.65 -4.21 -3.74
CA CYS A 52 2.19 -4.25 -3.85
C CYS A 52 1.55 -4.44 -2.47
N VAL A 53 2.07 -3.71 -1.49
CA VAL A 53 1.56 -3.70 -0.12
C VAL A 53 1.46 -2.27 0.37
N SER A 54 0.39 -1.96 1.11
CA SER A 54 0.23 -0.65 1.71
C SER A 54 -0.50 -0.78 3.05
N CYS A 55 -0.17 0.12 3.97
CA CYS A 55 -0.90 0.30 5.22
C CYS A 55 -1.73 1.59 5.24
N ALA A 56 -1.71 2.37 4.16
CA ALA A 56 -2.53 3.56 3.99
C ALA A 56 -3.94 3.25 3.43
N ARG A 57 -4.35 1.97 3.44
CA ARG A 57 -5.65 1.55 2.91
C ARG A 57 -6.78 2.00 3.84
N PRO A 58 -7.87 2.60 3.32
CA PRO A 58 -8.97 3.12 4.14
C PRO A 58 -9.67 2.03 4.97
N THR A 59 -9.61 0.76 4.54
CA THR A 59 -10.22 -0.38 5.24
C THR A 59 -9.23 -1.14 6.15
N ARG A 60 -7.94 -0.77 6.13
CA ARG A 60 -6.82 -1.45 6.82
C ARG A 60 -5.72 -0.46 7.21
N LEU A 61 -6.10 0.70 7.74
CA LEU A 61 -5.14 1.72 8.15
C LEU A 61 -4.17 1.16 9.19
N GLY A 62 -2.88 1.32 8.93
CA GLY A 62 -1.80 0.87 9.79
C GLY A 62 -1.48 -0.62 9.75
N THR A 63 -2.25 -1.42 9.01
CA THR A 63 -1.93 -2.84 8.83
C THR A 63 -1.40 -3.06 7.42
N CYS A 64 -0.18 -3.55 7.31
CA CYS A 64 0.40 -3.87 6.01
C CYS A 64 -0.37 -4.99 5.34
N THR A 65 -1.06 -4.69 4.24
CA THR A 65 -1.87 -5.66 3.50
C THR A 65 -1.60 -5.57 2.01
N ASN A 66 -1.85 -6.66 1.29
CA ASN A 66 -1.70 -6.67 -0.16
C ASN A 66 -2.69 -5.72 -0.82
N LEU A 67 -2.19 -4.94 -1.77
CA LEU A 67 -3.04 -4.18 -2.68
C LEU A 67 -3.85 -5.15 -3.54
N PRO A 68 -5.11 -4.82 -3.87
CA PRO A 68 -5.97 -5.67 -4.68
C PRO A 68 -5.43 -5.84 -6.10
N LEU A 69 -5.99 -6.81 -6.83
CA LEU A 69 -5.62 -7.01 -8.22
C LEU A 69 -5.83 -5.73 -9.03
N GLN A 70 -4.97 -5.49 -10.01
CA GLN A 70 -4.97 -4.32 -10.91
C GLN A 70 -4.72 -2.96 -10.23
N GLU A 71 -4.53 -2.92 -8.91
CA GLU A 71 -4.16 -1.69 -8.21
C GLU A 71 -2.70 -1.30 -8.54
N GLU A 72 -2.46 0.00 -8.56
CA GLU A 72 -1.14 0.58 -8.77
C GLU A 72 -0.57 0.96 -7.40
N ASP A 73 0.68 0.57 -7.13
CA ASP A 73 1.40 1.02 -5.94
C ASP A 73 2.20 2.28 -6.31
N PRO A 74 1.89 3.46 -5.76
CA PRO A 74 2.46 4.74 -6.19
C PRO A 74 3.99 4.83 -6.00
N GLY A 75 4.62 3.93 -5.23
CA GLY A 75 6.08 3.90 -5.03
C GLY A 75 6.80 2.81 -5.81
N SER A 76 6.16 1.66 -6.06
CA SER A 76 6.86 0.44 -6.52
C SER A 76 6.24 -0.26 -7.73
N CYS A 77 4.95 -0.02 -8.02
CA CYS A 77 4.22 -0.77 -9.03
C CYS A 77 3.25 0.13 -9.81
N THR A 78 3.79 0.93 -10.74
CA THR A 78 3.01 1.88 -11.55
C THR A 78 3.21 1.69 -13.06
N LEU A 79 2.47 2.48 -13.85
CA LEU A 79 2.57 2.60 -15.31
C LEU A 79 2.23 1.30 -16.05
N THR A 80 3.23 0.47 -16.26
CA THR A 80 3.19 -0.77 -17.04
C THR A 80 3.00 -2.00 -16.19
N LYS A 81 3.06 -1.87 -14.86
CA LYS A 81 2.82 -2.97 -13.92
C LYS A 81 1.67 -2.63 -12.98
N ALA A 82 1.05 -3.67 -12.43
CA ALA A 82 -0.02 -3.60 -11.47
C ALA A 82 0.07 -4.78 -10.50
N CYS A 83 -0.62 -4.65 -9.37
CA CYS A 83 -0.62 -5.65 -8.32
C CYS A 83 -1.50 -6.84 -8.66
N ASP A 84 -1.04 -8.04 -8.31
CA ASP A 84 -1.76 -9.31 -8.54
C ASP A 84 -2.77 -9.65 -7.43
N GLY A 85 -2.89 -8.82 -6.39
CA GLY A 85 -3.66 -9.17 -5.18
C GLY A 85 -2.86 -9.99 -4.15
N ALA A 86 -1.74 -10.59 -4.56
CA ALA A 86 -0.86 -11.39 -3.69
C ALA A 86 0.39 -10.63 -3.21
N GLY A 87 0.48 -9.32 -3.45
CA GLY A 87 1.67 -8.52 -3.12
C GLY A 87 2.79 -8.60 -4.15
N VAL A 88 2.51 -9.17 -5.32
CA VAL A 88 3.44 -9.25 -6.45
C VAL A 88 3.07 -8.22 -7.51
N CYS A 89 4.07 -7.48 -7.99
CA CYS A 89 3.93 -6.52 -9.07
C CYS A 89 4.13 -7.21 -10.42
N LYS A 90 3.06 -7.37 -11.20
CA LYS A 90 3.05 -8.05 -12.50
C LYS A 90 2.81 -7.05 -13.63
N SER A 91 3.28 -7.38 -14.82
CA SER A 91 3.13 -6.56 -16.02
C SER A 91 1.67 -6.56 -16.51
N LYS A 92 1.14 -5.37 -16.80
CA LYS A 92 -0.19 -5.16 -17.40
C LYS A 92 -0.27 -5.76 -18.80
N ASN A 93 -1.48 -5.95 -19.30
CA ASN A 93 -1.70 -6.41 -20.68
C ASN A 93 -1.05 -5.46 -21.70
N GLY A 94 -0.46 -6.03 -22.75
CA GLY A 94 0.29 -5.30 -23.78
C GLY A 94 1.78 -5.11 -23.50
N GLN A 95 2.25 -5.40 -22.28
CA GLN A 95 3.68 -5.33 -21.97
C GLN A 95 4.44 -6.54 -22.48
N THR A 96 5.70 -6.34 -22.85
CA THR A 96 6.58 -7.45 -23.21
C THR A 96 6.80 -8.37 -22.02
N CYS A 97 6.82 -9.66 -22.30
CA CYS A 97 6.96 -10.68 -21.28
C CYS A 97 7.86 -11.82 -21.76
N THR A 98 8.47 -12.49 -20.79
CA THR A 98 9.35 -13.64 -21.05
C THR A 98 8.71 -14.95 -20.57
N SER A 99 7.90 -14.86 -19.50
CA SER A 99 7.26 -15.98 -18.82
C SER A 99 5.83 -15.63 -18.42
N ASN A 100 4.97 -16.64 -18.30
CA ASN A 100 3.57 -16.48 -17.90
C ASN A 100 3.40 -15.71 -16.58
N GLY A 101 4.15 -16.09 -15.54
CA GLY A 101 4.04 -15.47 -14.21
C GLY A 101 4.46 -14.00 -14.11
N GLU A 102 5.08 -13.44 -15.15
CA GLU A 102 5.39 -12.01 -15.23
C GLU A 102 4.14 -11.17 -15.56
N CYS A 103 3.15 -11.77 -16.20
CA CYS A 103 1.95 -11.09 -16.65
C CYS A 103 0.86 -11.16 -15.60
N LEU A 104 0.14 -10.06 -15.38
CA LEU A 104 -0.97 -10.01 -14.43
C LEU A 104 -2.04 -11.06 -14.73
N SER A 105 -2.24 -11.38 -16.00
CA SER A 105 -3.15 -12.44 -16.45
C SER A 105 -2.57 -13.86 -16.38
N ASP A 106 -1.30 -14.02 -16.00
CA ASP A 106 -0.52 -15.26 -16.14
C ASP A 106 -0.45 -15.78 -17.59
N LYS A 107 -0.65 -14.89 -18.57
CA LYS A 107 -0.63 -15.21 -20.00
C LYS A 107 0.45 -14.41 -20.72
N CYS A 108 1.60 -15.05 -20.92
CA CYS A 108 2.64 -14.53 -21.79
C CYS A 108 2.60 -15.27 -23.13
N VAL A 109 2.00 -14.64 -24.14
CA VAL A 109 1.71 -15.28 -25.43
C VAL A 109 2.06 -14.35 -26.60
N GLY A 110 2.10 -14.88 -27.82
CA GLY A 110 2.45 -14.14 -29.03
C GLY A 110 3.76 -14.56 -29.69
N GLY A 111 4.13 -13.88 -30.78
CA GLY A 111 5.41 -14.02 -31.49
C GLY A 111 6.43 -12.97 -31.03
N ALA A 112 7.72 -13.16 -31.32
CA ALA A 112 8.81 -12.34 -30.75
C ALA A 112 8.67 -10.82 -31.08
N PRO A 113 8.47 -9.93 -30.09
CA PRO A 113 8.43 -10.19 -28.64
C PRO A 113 7.05 -10.62 -28.11
N LYS A 114 7.03 -11.63 -27.23
CA LYS A 114 5.81 -12.06 -26.52
C LYS A 114 5.28 -10.92 -25.65
N THR A 115 3.97 -10.85 -25.50
CA THR A 115 3.30 -9.83 -24.68
C THR A 115 2.27 -10.43 -23.72
N CYS A 116 2.00 -9.68 -22.65
CA CYS A 116 0.97 -10.03 -21.69
C CYS A 116 -0.41 -9.87 -22.32
N GLN A 117 -1.17 -10.95 -22.44
CA GLN A 117 -2.53 -10.93 -22.98
C GLN A 117 -3.55 -11.20 -21.88
N PRO A 118 -4.79 -10.72 -22.02
CA PRO A 118 -5.83 -10.92 -21.02
C PRO A 118 -6.11 -12.41 -20.79
#